data_AF-A0A3N4J446-F1
#
_entry.id   AF-A0A3N4J446-F1
#
_cell.length_a   1.000
_cell.length_b   1.000
_cell.length_c   1.000
_cell.angle_alpha   90.00
_cell.angle_beta   90.00
_cell.angle_gamma   90.00
#
_symmetry.space_group_name_H-M   'P 1'
#
loop_
_entity.id
_entity.type
_entity.pdbx_description
1 polymer ?
#
loop_
_entity_poly.entity_id
_entity_poly.type
_entity_poly.pdbx_seq_one_letter_code
_entity_poly.pdbx_strand_id
1 'polypeptide(L)'
;MFLPPPLPSHPQPTPHLRTPKTNNPPPYHRYMGWWGSFGGPAQKGVTTYTLSANRQRPLAGSMHAAVFNTWRRFKGQVLYVVPPFVVAYLAVDWAIRENHFLNSKEGRRLHGAGEEE
;
A
#
# COMPACT_ATOMS: atom_id res chain seq x y z
N MET A 1 47.56 20.49 27.52
CA MET A 1 46.73 21.67 27.21
C MET A 1 46.27 21.51 25.77
N PHE A 2 45.07 20.97 25.53
CA PHE A 2 44.52 20.77 24.18
C PHE A 2 43.43 21.83 23.96
N LEU A 3 43.64 22.76 23.02
CA LEU A 3 42.59 23.69 22.63
C LEU A 3 41.51 22.96 21.81
N PRO A 4 40.21 23.20 22.08
CA PRO A 4 39.15 22.71 21.21
C PRO A 4 39.25 23.38 19.82
N PRO A 5 38.84 22.70 18.74
CA PRO A 5 38.84 23.27 17.41
C PRO A 5 37.89 24.49 17.32
N PRO A 6 38.19 25.50 16.50
CA PRO A 6 37.37 26.70 16.38
C PRO A 6 35.97 26.35 15.85
N LEU A 7 34.95 27.00 16.43
CA LEU A 7 33.57 26.90 15.95
C LEU A 7 33.49 27.40 14.49
N PRO A 8 32.75 26.71 13.60
CA PRO A 8 32.59 27.16 12.23
C PRO A 8 31.83 28.49 12.18
N SER A 9 32.38 29.49 11.47
CA SER A 9 31.82 30.85 11.31
C SER A 9 30.57 30.91 10.43
N HIS A 10 30.14 29.79 9.86
CA HIS A 10 28.99 29.71 8.97
C HIS A 10 28.08 28.55 9.40
N PRO A 11 26.75 28.78 9.50
CA PRO A 11 25.81 27.69 9.69
C PRO A 11 25.93 26.74 8.50
N GLN A 12 26.18 25.45 8.77
CA GLN A 12 26.15 24.46 7.71
C GLN A 12 24.73 24.49 7.10
N PRO A 13 24.59 24.63 5.77
CA PRO A 13 23.28 24.56 5.15
C PRO A 13 22.68 23.20 5.51
N THR A 14 21.48 23.22 6.08
CA THR A 14 20.75 22.04 6.48
C THR A 14 20.67 21.05 5.32
N PRO A 15 20.73 19.72 5.58
CA PRO A 15 20.82 18.70 4.53
C PRO A 15 19.73 18.78 3.44
N HIS A 16 18.59 19.38 3.76
CA HIS A 16 17.46 19.58 2.84
C HIS A 16 17.67 20.68 1.78
N LEU A 17 18.73 21.51 1.88
CA LEU A 17 19.01 22.57 0.90
C LEU A 17 20.19 22.26 -0.02
N ARG A 18 20.74 21.04 0.03
CA ARG A 18 21.81 20.64 -0.88
C ARG A 18 21.23 20.20 -2.23
N THR A 19 20.47 21.08 -2.88
CA THR A 19 19.98 20.86 -4.24
C THR A 19 21.17 20.94 -5.19
N PRO A 20 21.48 19.90 -5.99
CA PRO A 20 22.49 20.02 -7.03
C PRO A 20 22.08 21.13 -8.00
N LYS A 21 23.03 21.95 -8.44
CA LYS A 21 22.80 23.06 -9.38
C LYS A 21 22.30 22.50 -10.71
N THR A 22 20.99 22.48 -10.91
CA THR A 22 20.37 22.18 -12.21
C THR A 22 20.11 23.48 -12.97
N ASN A 23 20.04 23.39 -14.30
CA ASN A 23 19.84 24.52 -15.22
C ASN A 23 18.39 25.05 -15.19
N ASN A 24 17.49 24.43 -14.43
CA ASN A 24 16.10 24.80 -14.33
C ASN A 24 15.85 25.64 -13.08
N PRO A 25 14.95 26.66 -13.15
CA PRO A 25 14.57 27.48 -12.00
C PRO A 25 14.00 26.59 -10.88
N PRO A 26 14.15 27.00 -9.59
CA PRO A 26 13.83 26.14 -8.46
C PRO A 26 12.38 25.68 -8.55
N PRO A 27 12.12 24.37 -8.72
CA PRO A 27 10.75 23.88 -8.70
C PRO A 27 10.18 24.13 -7.30
N TYR A 28 8.90 24.49 -7.25
CA TYR A 28 8.07 24.44 -6.04
C TYR A 28 8.36 23.19 -5.20
N HIS A 29 8.09 23.23 -3.89
CA HIS A 29 8.32 22.10 -2.97
C HIS A 29 7.72 20.79 -3.53
N ARG A 30 8.57 19.93 -4.08
CA ARG A 30 8.23 18.60 -4.59
C ARG A 30 8.99 17.57 -3.77
N TYR A 31 8.31 16.48 -3.40
CA TYR A 31 8.91 15.38 -2.65
C TYR A 31 9.76 14.42 -3.50
N MET A 32 9.90 14.67 -4.82
CA MET A 32 10.62 13.80 -5.75
C MET A 32 11.28 14.64 -6.86
N GLY A 33 12.57 14.39 -7.12
CA GLY A 33 13.31 14.99 -8.23
C GLY A 33 13.62 14.01 -9.37
N TRP A 34 14.70 14.26 -10.13
CA TRP A 34 15.12 13.44 -11.29
C TRP A 34 16.33 12.56 -10.96
N TRP A 35 16.78 11.74 -11.91
CA TRP A 35 18.03 10.98 -11.81
C TRP A 35 19.20 11.88 -11.36
N GLY A 36 19.89 11.48 -10.29
CA GLY A 36 20.96 12.27 -9.67
C GLY A 36 20.49 13.26 -8.59
N SER A 37 19.18 13.50 -8.43
CA SER A 37 18.62 14.40 -7.41
C SER A 37 17.22 13.94 -6.96
N PHE A 38 17.10 12.71 -6.48
CA PHE A 38 15.79 12.15 -6.07
C PHE A 38 15.17 12.82 -4.83
N GLY A 39 15.92 13.57 -4.04
CA GLY A 39 15.42 14.25 -2.83
C GLY A 39 15.38 13.35 -1.58
N GLY A 40 15.91 12.12 -1.67
CA GLY A 40 16.09 11.24 -0.51
C GLY A 40 17.35 11.58 0.32
N PRO A 41 17.50 10.98 1.51
CA PRO A 41 18.69 11.14 2.33
C PRO A 41 19.95 10.65 1.61
N ALA A 42 21.10 11.23 1.92
CA ALA A 42 22.37 10.79 1.37
C ALA A 42 22.70 9.36 1.83
N GLN A 43 22.96 8.46 0.88
CA GLN A 43 23.31 7.05 1.13
C GLN A 43 24.81 6.85 0.91
N LYS A 44 25.54 6.36 1.91
CA LYS A 44 26.97 6.04 1.83
C LYS A 44 27.22 4.67 2.45
N GLY A 45 28.01 3.82 1.79
CA GLY A 45 28.40 2.50 2.30
C GLY A 45 27.45 1.34 1.98
N VAL A 46 26.43 1.56 1.15
CA VAL A 46 25.56 0.49 0.64
C VAL A 46 26.08 0.01 -0.71
N THR A 47 26.43 -1.28 -0.81
CA THR A 47 26.89 -1.89 -2.05
C THR A 47 25.87 -2.92 -2.53
N THR A 48 25.36 -2.74 -3.75
CA THR A 48 24.36 -3.63 -4.35
C THR A 48 24.99 -4.48 -5.43
N TYR A 49 24.80 -5.80 -5.36
CA TYR A 49 25.26 -6.75 -6.35
C TYR A 49 24.08 -7.35 -7.11
N THR A 50 24.22 -7.49 -8.42
CA THR A 50 23.20 -8.09 -9.28
C THR A 50 23.85 -9.02 -10.31
N LEU A 51 23.11 -10.03 -10.75
CA LEU A 51 23.50 -10.91 -11.86
C LEU A 51 22.72 -10.53 -13.11
N SER A 52 23.36 -10.60 -14.28
CA SER A 52 22.67 -10.41 -15.56
C SER A 52 21.50 -11.39 -15.71
N ALA A 53 20.36 -10.89 -16.20
CA ALA A 53 19.13 -11.68 -16.38
C ALA A 53 19.34 -12.92 -17.27
N ASN A 54 20.20 -12.82 -18.29
CA ASN A 54 20.50 -13.92 -19.21
C ASN A 54 21.24 -15.10 -18.54
N ARG A 55 21.82 -14.87 -17.35
CA ARG A 55 22.51 -15.92 -16.57
C ARG A 55 21.63 -16.48 -15.44
N GLN A 56 20.41 -15.98 -15.26
CA GLN A 56 19.47 -16.46 -14.26
C GLN A 56 18.47 -17.44 -14.90
N ARG A 57 18.00 -18.42 -14.12
CA ARG A 57 16.88 -19.28 -14.51
C ARG A 57 15.59 -18.62 -14.02
N PRO A 58 14.77 -17.99 -14.88
CA PRO A 58 13.72 -17.06 -14.46
C PRO A 58 12.60 -17.70 -13.60
N LEU A 59 12.38 -19.01 -13.75
CA LEU A 59 11.35 -19.76 -13.03
C LEU A 59 11.91 -20.85 -12.11
N ALA A 60 13.23 -20.89 -11.89
CA ALA A 60 13.81 -21.91 -11.02
C ALA A 60 13.29 -21.74 -9.58
N GLY A 61 12.73 -22.81 -9.02
CA GLY A 61 12.19 -22.83 -7.66
C GLY A 61 10.90 -22.03 -7.46
N SER A 62 10.30 -21.47 -8.53
CA SER A 62 9.12 -20.63 -8.43
C SER A 62 7.91 -21.39 -7.89
N MET A 63 7.69 -22.66 -8.26
CA MET A 63 6.54 -23.42 -7.76
C MET A 63 6.60 -23.65 -6.25
N HIS A 64 7.73 -24.16 -5.74
CA HIS A 64 7.91 -24.39 -4.30
C HIS A 64 7.88 -23.06 -3.52
N ALA A 65 8.62 -22.05 -3.99
CA ALA A 65 8.65 -20.75 -3.34
C ALA A 65 7.29 -20.03 -3.38
N ALA A 66 6.58 -20.08 -4.51
CA ALA A 66 5.30 -19.40 -4.68
C ALA A 66 4.23 -20.01 -3.78
N VAL A 67 4.09 -21.34 -3.72
CA VAL A 67 3.04 -21.98 -2.91
C VAL A 67 3.19 -21.62 -1.43
N PHE A 68 4.36 -21.83 -0.84
CA PHE A 68 4.56 -21.59 0.60
C PHE A 68 4.60 -20.10 0.95
N ASN A 69 5.20 -19.26 0.10
CA ASN A 69 5.24 -17.82 0.34
C ASN A 69 3.84 -17.18 0.17
N THR A 70 3.05 -17.67 -0.79
CA THR A 70 1.69 -17.16 -1.02
C THR A 70 0.77 -17.54 0.13
N TRP A 71 0.79 -18.80 0.58
CA TRP A 71 0.03 -19.23 1.75
C TRP A 71 0.38 -18.42 3.01
N ARG A 72 1.68 -18.24 3.28
CA ARG A 72 2.16 -17.44 4.42
C ARG A 72 1.64 -16.00 4.37
N ARG A 73 1.63 -15.37 3.18
CA ARG A 73 1.11 -14.01 2.99
C ARG A 73 -0.40 -13.94 3.10
N PHE A 74 -1.11 -14.90 2.52
CA PHE A 74 -2.56 -15.01 2.55
C PHE A 74 -3.10 -15.14 3.98
N LYS A 75 -2.49 -16.02 4.79
CA LYS A 75 -2.90 -16.24 6.19
C LYS A 75 -2.89 -14.97 7.04
N GLY A 76 -1.95 -14.05 6.79
CA GLY A 76 -1.87 -12.78 7.52
C GLY A 76 -2.95 -11.75 7.15
N GLN A 77 -3.60 -11.92 6.00
CA GLN A 77 -4.58 -10.95 5.48
C GLN A 77 -6.01 -11.49 5.45
N VAL A 78 -6.18 -12.81 5.35
CA VAL A 78 -7.50 -13.47 5.23
C VAL A 78 -8.45 -13.08 6.35
N LEU A 79 -7.96 -12.91 7.58
CA LEU A 79 -8.80 -12.53 8.73
C LEU A 79 -9.25 -11.06 8.72
N TYR A 80 -8.61 -10.19 7.94
CA TYR A 80 -9.06 -8.81 7.76
C TYR A 80 -10.04 -8.69 6.59
N VAL A 81 -9.86 -9.54 5.58
CA VAL A 81 -10.61 -9.47 4.33
C VAL A 81 -11.90 -10.29 4.40
N VAL A 82 -11.86 -11.50 4.97
CA VAL A 82 -13.01 -12.42 4.99
C VAL A 82 -14.19 -11.92 5.83
N PRO A 83 -14.02 -11.39 7.07
CA PRO A 83 -15.16 -10.97 7.88
C PRO A 83 -16.08 -9.94 7.20
N PRO A 84 -15.59 -8.82 6.61
CA PRO A 84 -16.49 -7.89 5.94
C PRO A 84 -17.19 -8.51 4.72
N PHE A 85 -16.53 -9.40 3.97
CA PHE A 85 -17.16 -10.07 2.83
C PHE A 85 -18.25 -11.06 3.26
N VAL A 86 -18.04 -11.79 4.36
CA VAL A 86 -19.06 -12.69 4.92
C VAL A 86 -20.28 -11.89 5.36
N VAL A 87 -20.08 -10.79 6.09
CA VAL A 87 -21.19 -9.91 6.50
C VAL A 87 -21.94 -9.36 5.29
N ALA A 88 -21.23 -8.86 4.28
CA ALA A 88 -21.84 -8.35 3.06
C ALA A 88 -22.66 -9.43 2.32
N TYR A 89 -22.13 -10.65 2.21
CA TYR A 89 -22.82 -11.76 1.58
C TYR A 89 -24.11 -12.13 2.32
N LEU A 90 -24.06 -12.23 3.65
CA LEU A 90 -25.23 -12.53 4.47
C LEU A 90 -26.29 -11.43 4.39
N ALA A 91 -25.89 -10.16 4.38
CA ALA A 91 -26.82 -9.03 4.24
C ALA A 91 -27.52 -9.03 2.87
N VAL A 92 -26.79 -9.32 1.79
CA VAL A 92 -27.37 -9.40 0.44
C VAL A 92 -28.31 -10.61 0.32
N ASP A 93 -27.92 -11.78 0.83
CA ASP A 93 -28.78 -12.97 0.83
C ASP A 93 -30.09 -12.72 1.60
N TRP A 94 -30.00 -12.09 2.78
CA TRP A 94 -31.17 -11.69 3.55
C TRP A 94 -32.07 -10.72 2.76
N ALA A 95 -31.48 -9.68 2.16
CA ALA A 95 -32.22 -8.68 1.40
C ALA A 95 -32.94 -9.28 0.18
N ILE A 96 -32.32 -10.23 -0.52
CA ILE A 96 -32.92 -10.92 -1.67
C ILE A 96 -34.11 -11.76 -1.20
N ARG A 97 -33.95 -12.55 -0.14
CA ARG A 97 -35.03 -13.39 0.41
C ARG A 97 -36.22 -12.54 0.87
N GLU A 98 -35.95 -11.44 1.56
CA GLU A 98 -36.99 -10.52 2.01
C GLU A 98 -37.70 -9.86 0.83
N ASN A 99 -36.96 -9.39 -0.18
CA ASN A 99 -37.54 -8.80 -1.38
C ASN A 99 -38.47 -9.78 -2.12
N HIS A 100 -38.05 -11.04 -2.26
CA HIS A 100 -38.90 -12.07 -2.86
C HIS A 100 -40.13 -12.39 -2.01
N PHE A 101 -40.00 -12.41 -0.68
CA PHE A 101 -41.13 -12.63 0.23
C PHE A 101 -42.17 -11.52 0.13
N LEU A 102 -41.76 -10.25 0.17
CA LEU A 102 -42.67 -9.10 0.08
C LEU A 102 -43.42 -9.04 -1.26
N ASN A 103 -42.77 -9.44 -2.36
CA ASN A 103 -43.40 -9.51 -3.68
C ASN A 103 -44.24 -10.79 -3.91
N SER A 104 -44.20 -11.74 -2.98
CA SER A 104 -45.02 -12.95 -3.04
C SER A 104 -46.49 -12.67 -2.71
N LYS A 105 -47.38 -13.63 -3.01
CA LYS A 105 -48.81 -13.53 -2.65
C LYS A 105 -49.02 -13.59 -1.12
N GLU A 106 -48.17 -14.35 -0.43
CA GLU A 106 -48.25 -14.51 1.01
C GLU A 106 -47.77 -13.26 1.75
N GLY A 107 -46.65 -12.67 1.31
CA GLY A 107 -46.15 -11.40 1.86
C GLY A 107 -47.11 -10.24 1.67
N ARG A 108 -47.74 -10.11 0.48
CA ARG A 108 -48.79 -9.10 0.24
C ARG A 108 -50.02 -9.28 1.14
N ARG A 109 -50.41 -10.52 1.44
CA ARG A 109 -51.54 -10.80 2.35
C ARG A 109 -51.19 -10.49 3.80
N LEU A 110 -49.95 -10.73 4.22
CA LEU A 110 -49.50 -10.51 5.59
C LEU A 110 -49.26 -9.03 5.91
N HIS A 111 -48.69 -8.27 4.96
CA HIS A 111 -48.35 -6.85 5.15
C HIS A 111 -49.42 -5.87 4.61
N GLY A 112 -50.18 -6.25 3.59
CA GLY A 112 -51.24 -5.39 3.02
C GLY A 112 -52.57 -5.43 3.78
N ALA A 113 -52.80 -6.45 4.63
CA ALA A 113 -54.02 -6.56 5.44
C ALA A 113 -53.88 -5.93 6.85
N GLY A 114 -52.70 -5.42 7.21
CA GLY A 114 -52.43 -4.78 8.50
C GLY A 114 -52.46 -3.24 8.47
N GLU A 115 -52.71 -2.63 7.31
CA GLU A 115 -52.86 -1.17 7.14
C GLU A 115 -54.35 -0.73 7.14
N GLU A 116 -55.29 -1.65 7.33
CA GLU A 116 -56.75 -1.39 7.39
C GLU A 116 -57.33 -1.47 8.83
N GLU A 117 -56.56 -1.09 9.86
CA GLU A 117 -57.08 -0.77 11.22
C GLU A 117 -56.47 0.51 11.80
#